data_AF-A0A6A6CSW0-F1
#
_entry.id   AF-A0A6A6CSW0-F1
#
_cell.length_a   1.000
_cell.length_b   1.000
_cell.length_c   1.000
_cell.angle_alpha   90.00
_cell.angle_beta   90.00
_cell.angle_gamma   90.00
#
_symmetry.space_group_name_H-M   'P 1'
#
loop_
_entity.id
_entity.type
_entity.pdbx_description
1 polymer ?
#
loop_
_entity_poly.entity_id
_entity_poly.type
_entity_poly.pdbx_seq_one_letter_code
_entity_poly.pdbx_strand_id
1 'polypeptide(L)'
;MPPKRKPGQQGQLAAPTKRRKMKKRIGDDNGKKRTSFLDLPPELRNDIYERALIQPTTITVTHSLKDPKLLRTCRQIRFEARKIFYLRNSFRVVVHNCDARLLAAFERHIAQFEQWEGGKIKVETLLYIAISGRKVWGNLVQWCFEVHQRGGGFLGPKPSDNRLRSVIAAAHAVTNASGGVSWEKCLEALEAMRAALGLVDKGWLRDD
;
A
#
# COMPACT_ATOMS: atom_id res chain seq x y z
N MET A 1 30.15 61.50 -31.74
CA MET A 1 29.02 61.76 -32.66
C MET A 1 28.35 60.45 -33.05
N PRO A 2 27.12 60.19 -32.60
CA PRO A 2 26.27 59.09 -33.03
C PRO A 2 25.22 59.55 -34.08
N PRO A 3 24.72 58.66 -34.95
CA PRO A 3 23.41 58.83 -35.57
C PRO A 3 22.47 57.71 -35.08
N LYS A 4 21.51 58.03 -34.21
CA LYS A 4 20.11 58.37 -34.51
C LYS A 4 19.35 57.28 -35.28
N ARG A 5 18.63 56.42 -34.56
CA ARG A 5 17.44 55.70 -35.07
C ARG A 5 16.18 56.42 -34.58
N LYS A 6 15.25 56.66 -35.50
CA LYS A 6 13.97 57.37 -35.30
C LYS A 6 12.91 56.47 -34.61
N PRO A 7 11.91 57.07 -33.95
CA PRO A 7 10.84 56.38 -33.23
C PRO A 7 9.54 56.26 -34.05
N GLY A 8 8.69 55.30 -33.65
CA GLY A 8 7.25 55.36 -33.86
C GLY A 8 6.67 54.33 -34.83
N GLN A 9 6.01 53.31 -34.28
CA GLN A 9 4.59 53.05 -34.58
C GLN A 9 4.02 52.05 -33.56
N GLN A 10 3.19 52.60 -32.68
CA GLN A 10 2.23 51.90 -31.82
C GLN A 10 0.99 51.57 -32.66
N GLY A 11 0.45 50.38 -32.46
CA GLY A 11 -0.85 49.93 -32.96
C GLY A 11 -0.87 48.40 -32.91
N GLN A 12 -1.83 47.69 -32.35
CA GLN A 12 -3.13 48.03 -31.79
C GLN A 12 -3.44 47.00 -30.71
N LEU A 13 -4.13 47.46 -29.66
CA LEU A 13 -4.74 46.63 -28.63
C LEU A 13 -5.76 45.67 -29.27
N ALA A 14 -5.51 44.37 -29.16
CA ALA A 14 -6.51 43.36 -29.44
C ALA A 14 -7.54 43.33 -28.30
N ALA A 15 -8.80 43.43 -28.70
CA ALA A 15 -9.99 43.61 -27.89
C ALA A 15 -10.20 42.55 -26.79
N PRO A 16 -10.91 42.88 -25.70
CA PRO A 16 -11.27 41.92 -24.67
C PRO A 16 -12.26 40.89 -25.20
N THR A 17 -11.86 39.62 -25.15
CA THR A 17 -12.68 38.46 -25.48
C THR A 17 -13.99 38.50 -24.70
N LYS A 18 -15.11 38.68 -25.40
CA LYS A 18 -16.47 38.69 -24.85
C LYS A 18 -16.67 37.47 -23.95
N ARG A 19 -16.74 37.68 -22.63
CA ARG A 19 -17.27 36.71 -21.67
C ARG A 19 -18.68 36.33 -22.12
N ARG A 20 -18.86 35.11 -22.66
CA ARG A 20 -20.18 34.52 -22.87
C ARG A 20 -20.88 34.48 -21.52
N LYS A 21 -21.86 35.35 -21.32
CA LYS A 21 -22.81 35.26 -20.19
C LYS A 21 -23.48 33.90 -20.29
N MET A 22 -23.07 32.98 -19.44
CA MET A 22 -23.71 31.69 -19.28
C MET A 22 -25.12 31.97 -18.75
N LYS A 23 -26.11 31.81 -19.63
CA LYS A 23 -27.53 31.99 -19.34
C LYS A 23 -27.85 31.14 -18.11
N LYS A 24 -28.10 31.81 -16.98
CA LYS A 24 -28.56 31.19 -15.74
C LYS A 24 -29.78 30.37 -16.11
N ARG A 25 -29.68 29.04 -16.07
CA ARG A 25 -30.85 28.17 -16.18
C ARG A 25 -31.68 28.50 -14.95
N ILE A 26 -32.69 29.34 -15.13
CA ILE A 26 -33.81 29.47 -14.21
C ILE A 26 -34.58 28.16 -14.38
N GLY A 27 -34.06 27.12 -13.72
CA GLY A 27 -34.79 25.91 -13.46
C GLY A 27 -35.69 26.21 -12.29
N ASP A 28 -36.98 26.21 -12.59
CA ASP A 28 -38.10 26.09 -11.68
C ASP A 28 -37.82 24.95 -10.68
N ASP A 29 -37.26 25.26 -9.51
CA ASP A 29 -37.02 24.29 -8.44
C ASP A 29 -38.01 24.62 -7.33
N ASN A 30 -39.16 23.96 -7.41
CA ASN A 30 -40.26 24.01 -6.48
C ASN A 30 -39.80 23.45 -5.11
N GLY A 31 -39.05 24.24 -4.33
CA GLY A 31 -38.85 24.14 -2.87
C GLY A 31 -38.37 22.83 -2.24
N LYS A 32 -38.21 21.74 -3.00
CA LYS A 32 -37.81 20.43 -2.48
C LYS A 32 -36.31 20.45 -2.21
N LYS A 33 -35.94 20.52 -0.93
CA LYS A 33 -34.57 20.25 -0.48
C LYS A 33 -34.13 18.92 -1.07
N ARG A 34 -33.13 18.96 -1.95
CA ARG A 34 -32.50 17.74 -2.49
C ARG A 34 -31.79 17.06 -1.34
N THR A 35 -32.18 15.83 -1.04
CA THR A 35 -31.43 14.97 -0.12
C THR A 35 -30.24 14.40 -0.86
N SER A 36 -29.10 14.36 -0.18
CA SER A 36 -27.85 13.80 -0.63
C SER A 36 -27.47 12.60 0.24
N PHE A 37 -26.53 11.79 -0.25
CA PHE A 37 -26.01 10.65 0.51
C PHE A 37 -25.45 11.07 1.89
N LEU A 38 -24.88 12.27 2.00
CA LEU A 38 -24.28 12.76 3.25
C LEU A 38 -25.32 13.29 4.25
N ASP A 39 -26.58 13.43 3.84
CA ASP A 39 -27.70 13.77 4.73
C ASP A 39 -28.24 12.53 5.48
N LEU A 40 -27.79 11.32 5.11
CA LEU A 40 -28.11 10.10 5.85
C LEU A 40 -27.39 10.09 7.20
N PRO A 41 -27.99 9.56 8.29
CA PRO A 41 -27.29 9.27 9.53
C PRO A 41 -26.03 8.41 9.32
N PRO A 42 -24.98 8.57 10.15
CA PRO A 42 -23.74 7.81 10.03
C PRO A 42 -23.93 6.28 10.01
N GLU A 43 -24.90 5.77 10.76
CA GLU A 43 -25.21 4.34 10.85
C GLU A 43 -25.64 3.79 9.48
N LEU A 44 -26.57 4.49 8.81
CA LEU A 44 -27.02 4.11 7.47
C LEU A 44 -25.90 4.27 6.43
N ARG A 45 -25.01 5.27 6.59
CA ARG A 45 -23.84 5.39 5.72
C ARG A 45 -22.89 4.21 5.90
N ASN A 46 -22.63 3.79 7.14
CA ASN A 46 -21.79 2.63 7.44
C ASN A 46 -22.37 1.35 6.84
N ASP A 47 -23.68 1.11 6.97
CA ASP A 47 -24.34 -0.04 6.35
C ASP A 47 -24.13 -0.07 4.82
N ILE A 48 -24.21 1.10 4.17
CA ILE A 48 -23.97 1.23 2.73
C ILE A 48 -22.49 1.01 2.41
N TYR A 49 -21.57 1.56 3.20
CA TYR A 49 -20.13 1.36 3.03
C TYR A 49 -19.76 -0.12 3.16
N GLU A 50 -20.28 -0.83 4.16
CA GLU A 50 -20.03 -2.25 4.36
C GLU A 50 -20.47 -3.07 3.16
N ARG A 51 -21.70 -2.87 2.69
CA ARG A 51 -22.25 -3.57 1.53
C ARG A 51 -21.48 -3.26 0.23
N ALA A 52 -20.90 -2.07 0.13
CA ALA A 52 -20.20 -1.63 -1.08
C ALA A 52 -18.69 -1.98 -1.08
N LEU A 53 -18.06 -2.11 0.10
CA LEU A 53 -16.61 -2.23 0.22
C LEU A 53 -16.13 -3.62 0.66
N ILE A 54 -16.96 -4.38 1.37
CA ILE A 54 -16.57 -5.72 1.84
C ILE A 54 -16.83 -6.73 0.71
N GLN A 55 -15.77 -7.46 0.36
CA GLN A 55 -15.80 -8.50 -0.65
C GLN A 55 -15.79 -9.88 0.02
N PRO A 56 -16.59 -10.84 -0.48
CA PRO A 56 -16.57 -12.21 0.04
C PRO A 56 -15.30 -12.96 -0.34
N THR A 57 -14.55 -12.48 -1.34
CA THR A 57 -13.33 -13.11 -1.86
C THR A 57 -12.10 -12.33 -1.44
N THR A 58 -10.98 -13.05 -1.30
CA THR A 58 -9.69 -12.44 -0.97
C THR A 58 -9.20 -11.53 -2.09
N ILE A 59 -8.87 -10.29 -1.74
CA ILE A 59 -8.37 -9.27 -2.67
C ILE A 59 -6.87 -9.49 -2.89
N THR A 60 -6.46 -9.72 -4.14
CA THR A 60 -5.04 -9.83 -4.47
C THR A 60 -4.41 -8.44 -4.55
N VAL A 61 -3.39 -8.22 -3.73
CA VAL A 61 -2.60 -7.01 -3.71
C VAL A 61 -1.62 -7.04 -4.89
N THR A 62 -1.66 -5.99 -5.69
CA THR A 62 -0.79 -5.77 -6.84
C THR A 62 -0.29 -4.32 -6.82
N HIS A 63 0.76 -4.00 -7.57
CA HIS A 63 1.19 -2.60 -7.76
C HIS A 63 0.09 -1.72 -8.36
N SER A 64 -0.88 -2.33 -9.05
CA SER A 64 -2.04 -1.66 -9.64
C SER A 64 -3.28 -1.63 -8.75
N LEU A 65 -3.20 -2.11 -7.50
CA LEU A 65 -4.35 -2.09 -6.59
C LEU A 65 -4.76 -0.62 -6.36
N LYS A 66 -5.99 -0.29 -6.80
CA LYS A 66 -6.57 1.03 -6.62
C LYS A 66 -7.60 0.97 -5.50
N ASP A 67 -7.68 2.06 -4.73
CA ASP A 67 -8.81 2.27 -3.83
C ASP A 67 -10.13 2.09 -4.60
N PRO A 68 -11.13 1.40 -4.01
CA PRO A 68 -12.47 1.28 -4.59
C PRO A 68 -13.02 2.63 -5.03
N LYS A 69 -13.80 2.63 -6.13
CA LYS A 69 -14.36 3.87 -6.72
C LYS A 69 -15.08 4.73 -5.68
N LEU A 70 -15.77 4.11 -4.72
CA LEU A 70 -16.47 4.80 -3.64
C LEU A 70 -15.51 5.66 -2.79
N LEU A 71 -14.33 5.14 -2.42
CA LEU A 71 -13.32 5.87 -1.64
C LEU A 71 -12.67 7.02 -2.41
N ARG A 72 -12.93 7.13 -3.72
CA ARG A 72 -12.38 8.16 -4.61
C ARG A 72 -13.37 9.29 -4.92
N THR A 73 -14.58 9.24 -4.36
CA THR A 73 -15.65 10.20 -4.67
C THR A 73 -15.45 11.55 -3.96
N CYS A 74 -15.41 11.57 -2.63
CA CYS A 74 -15.18 12.77 -1.83
C CYS A 74 -14.37 12.48 -0.57
N ARG A 75 -13.85 13.55 0.07
CA ARG A 75 -12.99 13.44 1.26
C ARG A 75 -13.70 12.81 2.46
N GLN A 76 -14.99 13.13 2.65
CA GLN A 76 -15.77 12.61 3.76
C GLN A 76 -15.98 11.09 3.66
N ILE A 77 -16.48 10.60 2.52
CA ILE A 77 -16.65 9.15 2.29
C ILE A 77 -15.31 8.43 2.43
N ARG A 78 -14.23 9.00 1.88
CA ARG A 78 -12.89 8.42 2.03
C ARG A 78 -12.48 8.30 3.49
N PHE A 79 -12.72 9.32 4.30
CA PHE A 79 -12.36 9.33 5.71
C PHE A 79 -13.17 8.31 6.51
N GLU A 80 -14.49 8.27 6.31
CA GLU A 80 -15.41 7.39 7.04
C GLU A 80 -15.20 5.91 6.67
N ALA A 81 -15.04 5.61 5.38
CA ALA A 81 -15.18 4.24 4.88
C ALA A 81 -13.86 3.52 4.60
N ARG A 82 -12.72 4.21 4.58
CA ARG A 82 -11.42 3.59 4.23
C ARG A 82 -11.02 2.49 5.21
N LYS A 83 -11.27 2.67 6.51
CA LYS A 83 -10.98 1.64 7.52
C LYS A 83 -11.85 0.39 7.33
N ILE A 84 -13.11 0.55 6.93
CA ILE A 84 -14.01 -0.57 6.62
C ILE A 84 -13.39 -1.43 5.51
N PHE A 85 -12.89 -0.81 4.44
CA PHE A 85 -12.26 -1.54 3.35
C PHE A 85 -11.01 -2.32 3.80
N TYR A 86 -10.06 -1.66 4.48
CA TYR A 86 -8.79 -2.32 4.81
C TYR A 86 -8.88 -3.30 5.98
N LEU A 87 -9.74 -3.05 6.98
CA LEU A 87 -9.81 -3.90 8.18
C LEU A 87 -10.84 -5.04 8.08
N ARG A 88 -11.81 -4.97 7.15
CA ARG A 88 -12.88 -5.98 7.02
C ARG A 88 -12.83 -6.79 5.72
N ASN A 89 -11.79 -6.59 4.91
CA ASN A 89 -11.49 -7.46 3.78
C ASN A 89 -10.32 -8.37 4.10
N SER A 90 -10.28 -9.50 3.39
CA SER A 90 -9.10 -10.35 3.31
C SER A 90 -8.23 -9.95 2.13
N PHE A 91 -6.92 -9.86 2.34
CA PHE A 91 -5.94 -9.51 1.33
C PHE A 91 -4.95 -10.64 1.12
N ARG A 92 -4.44 -10.80 -0.10
CA ARG A 92 -3.36 -11.72 -0.44
C ARG A 92 -2.25 -10.99 -1.15
N VAL A 93 -1.02 -11.11 -0.65
CA VAL A 93 0.18 -10.65 -1.34
C VAL A 93 0.97 -11.87 -1.82
N VAL A 94 1.36 -11.87 -3.09
CA VAL A 94 2.28 -12.88 -3.64
C VAL A 94 3.69 -12.31 -3.63
N VAL A 95 4.56 -12.89 -2.80
CA VAL A 95 5.99 -12.64 -2.81
C VAL A 95 6.59 -13.54 -3.89
N HIS A 96 7.17 -12.93 -4.92
CA HIS A 96 7.77 -13.64 -6.03
C HIS A 96 9.30 -13.53 -5.96
N ASN A 97 10.02 -14.64 -6.14
CA ASN A 97 11.49 -14.66 -6.08
C ASN A 97 12.05 -14.05 -4.79
N CYS A 98 11.40 -14.32 -3.65
CA CYS A 98 11.72 -13.72 -2.33
C CYS A 98 11.65 -12.18 -2.27
N ASP A 99 11.12 -11.49 -3.28
CA ASP A 99 11.01 -10.03 -3.29
C ASP A 99 9.77 -9.57 -2.50
N ALA A 100 10.02 -9.04 -1.30
CA ALA A 100 8.98 -8.60 -0.38
C ALA A 100 8.62 -7.11 -0.48
N ARG A 101 9.12 -6.37 -1.48
CA ARG A 101 8.88 -4.91 -1.56
C ARG A 101 7.40 -4.55 -1.63
N LEU A 102 6.60 -5.34 -2.37
CA LEU A 102 5.15 -5.14 -2.44
C LEU A 102 4.46 -5.43 -1.09
N LEU A 103 4.90 -6.50 -0.40
CA LEU A 103 4.42 -6.83 0.94
C LEU A 103 4.74 -5.70 1.92
N ALA A 104 6.00 -5.26 1.95
CA ALA A 104 6.48 -4.17 2.80
C ALA A 104 5.76 -2.84 2.55
N ALA A 105 5.44 -2.54 1.29
CA ALA A 105 4.67 -1.36 0.92
C ALA A 105 3.22 -1.47 1.39
N PHE A 106 2.59 -2.63 1.23
CA PHE A 106 1.21 -2.87 1.64
C PHE A 106 1.05 -2.85 3.16
N GLU A 107 1.94 -3.52 3.89
CA GLU A 107 1.96 -3.49 5.37
C GLU A 107 2.07 -2.07 5.92
N ARG A 108 3.03 -1.28 5.42
CA ARG A 108 3.14 0.15 5.80
C ARG A 108 1.88 0.93 5.51
N HIS A 109 1.14 0.54 4.48
CA HIS A 109 -0.11 1.19 4.13
C HIS A 109 -1.24 0.84 5.10
N ILE A 110 -1.37 -0.43 5.50
CA ILE A 110 -2.45 -0.88 6.40
C ILE A 110 -2.18 -0.57 7.87
N ALA A 111 -0.92 -0.50 8.29
CA ALA A 111 -0.51 -0.11 9.65
C ALA A 111 -1.07 1.26 10.07
N GLN A 112 -1.44 2.13 9.12
CA GLN A 112 -2.13 3.40 9.35
C GLN A 112 -3.51 3.23 10.00
N PHE A 113 -4.15 2.07 9.83
CA PHE A 113 -5.53 1.82 10.24
C PHE A 113 -5.64 0.92 11.45
N GLU A 114 -4.60 0.15 11.73
CA GLU A 114 -4.56 -0.78 12.85
C GLU A 114 -4.64 -0.02 14.17
N GLN A 115 -5.48 -0.52 15.07
CA GLN A 115 -5.66 0.06 16.39
C GLN A 115 -4.77 -0.66 17.39
N TRP A 116 -4.02 0.12 18.15
CA TRP A 116 -3.16 -0.34 19.23
C TRP A 116 -3.80 -0.01 20.58
N GLU A 117 -3.98 -1.01 21.43
CA GLU A 117 -4.46 -0.84 22.80
C GLU A 117 -3.66 -1.76 23.73
N GLY A 118 -3.05 -1.21 24.78
CA GLY A 118 -2.29 -2.00 25.76
C GLY A 118 -1.12 -2.80 25.17
N GLY A 119 -0.47 -2.32 24.11
CA GLY A 119 0.64 -3.01 23.46
C GLY A 119 0.24 -4.17 22.54
N LYS A 120 -1.05 -4.33 22.24
CA LYS A 120 -1.57 -5.34 21.30
C LYS A 120 -2.37 -4.68 20.18
N ILE A 121 -2.34 -5.29 18.99
CA ILE A 121 -3.21 -4.92 17.87
C ILE A 121 -4.61 -5.45 18.19
N LYS A 122 -5.59 -4.55 18.27
CA LYS A 122 -7.00 -4.88 18.57
C LYS A 122 -7.76 -5.34 17.34
N VAL A 123 -7.41 -4.81 16.18
CA VAL A 123 -8.02 -5.13 14.88
C VAL A 123 -6.90 -5.25 13.86
N GLU A 124 -6.67 -6.47 13.39
CA GLU A 124 -5.65 -6.80 12.39
C GLU A 124 -6.31 -6.96 11.01
N THR A 125 -5.62 -6.50 9.97
CA THR A 125 -6.01 -6.80 8.60
C THR A 125 -5.75 -8.28 8.30
N LEU A 126 -6.72 -8.98 7.73
CA LEU A 126 -6.53 -10.39 7.34
C LEU A 126 -5.63 -10.49 6.10
N LEU A 127 -4.32 -10.62 6.29
CA LEU A 127 -3.32 -10.68 5.23
C LEU A 127 -2.74 -12.10 5.05
N TYR A 128 -2.90 -12.64 3.85
CA TYR A 128 -2.32 -13.91 3.42
C TYR A 128 -1.09 -13.69 2.54
N ILE A 129 0.06 -14.20 2.99
CA ILE A 129 1.28 -14.19 2.19
C ILE A 129 1.35 -15.49 1.40
N ALA A 130 1.46 -15.41 0.07
CA ALA A 130 1.79 -16.53 -0.80
C ALA A 130 3.21 -16.36 -1.33
N ILE A 131 3.96 -17.46 -1.43
CA ILE A 131 5.34 -17.45 -1.93
C ILE A 131 5.37 -18.17 -3.27
N SER A 132 6.06 -17.61 -4.26
CA SER A 132 6.22 -18.20 -5.59
C SER A 132 7.58 -17.85 -6.21
N GLY A 133 7.94 -18.55 -7.29
CA GLY A 133 9.15 -18.25 -8.05
C GLY A 133 10.40 -18.99 -7.54
N ARG A 134 11.56 -18.39 -7.79
CA ARG A 134 12.90 -18.94 -7.54
C ARG A 134 13.42 -18.56 -6.16
N LYS A 135 14.50 -19.24 -5.75
CA LYS A 135 15.27 -18.96 -4.54
C LYS A 135 16.29 -17.88 -4.88
N VAL A 136 15.95 -16.63 -4.65
CA VAL A 136 16.88 -15.51 -4.84
C VAL A 136 17.34 -15.06 -3.47
N TRP A 137 18.56 -15.44 -3.09
CA TRP A 137 19.09 -15.22 -1.75
C TRP A 137 19.21 -13.72 -1.42
N GLY A 138 19.73 -12.92 -2.36
CA GLY A 138 19.86 -11.47 -2.17
C GLY A 138 18.54 -10.79 -1.81
N ASN A 139 17.42 -11.19 -2.44
CA ASN A 139 16.09 -10.66 -2.10
C ASN A 139 15.64 -11.09 -0.70
N LEU A 140 15.94 -12.33 -0.28
CA LEU A 140 15.62 -12.81 1.06
C LEU A 140 16.45 -12.07 2.13
N VAL A 141 17.75 -11.87 1.90
CA VAL A 141 18.62 -11.11 2.81
C VAL A 141 18.13 -9.66 2.91
N GLN A 142 17.78 -9.03 1.78
CA GLN A 142 17.22 -7.68 1.79
C GLN A 142 15.90 -7.62 2.57
N TRP A 143 15.05 -8.63 2.45
CA TRP A 143 13.83 -8.74 3.24
C TRP A 143 14.15 -8.85 4.74
N CYS A 144 15.06 -9.74 5.13
CA CYS A 144 15.53 -9.87 6.51
C CYS A 144 16.13 -8.55 7.05
N PHE A 145 16.89 -7.83 6.24
CA PHE A 145 17.43 -6.52 6.62
C PHE A 145 16.32 -5.53 6.98
N GLU A 146 15.26 -5.46 6.16
CA GLU A 146 14.11 -4.59 6.44
C GLU A 146 13.38 -4.98 7.72
N VAL A 147 13.31 -6.29 8.05
CA VAL A 147 12.73 -6.78 9.31
C VAL A 147 13.61 -6.37 10.50
N HIS A 148 14.93 -6.57 10.38
CA HIS A 148 15.91 -6.25 11.43
C HIS A 148 15.89 -4.76 11.79
N GLN A 149 15.92 -3.88 10.77
CA GLN A 149 15.90 -2.43 10.95
C GLN A 149 14.68 -1.89 11.70
N ARG A 150 13.55 -2.63 11.67
CA ARG A 150 12.33 -2.23 12.37
C ARG A 150 12.25 -2.75 13.81
N GLY A 151 13.23 -3.53 14.26
CA GLY A 151 13.20 -4.17 15.57
C GLY A 151 12.15 -5.28 15.66
N GLY A 152 11.82 -5.93 14.54
CA GLY A 152 10.75 -6.93 14.42
C GLY A 152 9.42 -6.36 13.91
N GLY A 153 8.36 -7.16 13.99
CA GLY A 153 6.99 -6.72 13.65
C GLY A 153 6.60 -6.77 12.16
N PHE A 154 7.49 -7.20 11.27
CA PHE A 154 7.13 -7.49 9.87
C PHE A 154 6.46 -8.88 9.79
N LEU A 155 5.34 -9.03 9.05
CA LEU A 155 4.70 -10.34 8.93
C LEU A 155 5.59 -11.25 8.07
N GLY A 156 6.33 -12.13 8.76
CA GLY A 156 6.97 -13.26 8.12
C GLY A 156 5.92 -14.32 7.75
N PRO A 157 6.11 -15.07 6.65
CA PRO A 157 5.28 -16.24 6.42
C PRO A 157 5.48 -17.24 7.56
N LYS A 158 4.39 -17.79 8.09
CA LYS A 158 4.46 -18.95 8.99
C LYS A 158 5.07 -20.17 8.27
N PRO A 159 5.81 -21.05 8.96
CA PRO A 159 6.30 -22.31 8.39
C PRO A 159 5.15 -23.14 7.78
N SER A 160 5.46 -23.92 6.74
CA SER A 160 4.50 -24.80 6.07
C SER A 160 5.20 -25.95 5.35
N ASP A 161 4.46 -26.87 4.74
CA ASP A 161 5.03 -27.94 3.93
C ASP A 161 5.75 -27.44 2.65
N ASN A 162 5.52 -26.19 2.25
CA ASN A 162 6.27 -25.54 1.19
C ASN A 162 7.71 -25.23 1.65
N ARG A 163 8.70 -25.95 1.10
CA ARG A 163 10.14 -25.79 1.43
C ARG A 163 10.63 -24.35 1.32
N LEU A 164 10.28 -23.64 0.25
CA LEU A 164 10.70 -22.25 0.04
C LEU A 164 10.14 -21.35 1.15
N ARG A 165 8.85 -21.51 1.47
CA ARG A 165 8.21 -20.76 2.57
C ARG A 165 8.87 -21.04 3.91
N SER A 166 9.21 -22.30 4.19
CA SER A 166 9.84 -22.67 5.47
C SER A 166 11.25 -22.13 5.63
N VAL A 167 12.03 -22.05 4.56
CA VAL A 167 13.34 -21.38 4.61
C VAL A 167 13.17 -19.88 4.89
N ILE A 168 12.23 -19.21 4.21
CA ILE A 168 11.95 -17.80 4.48
C ILE A 168 11.50 -17.60 5.94
N ALA A 169 10.62 -18.46 6.45
CA ALA A 169 10.17 -18.41 7.84
C ALA A 169 11.34 -18.60 8.83
N ALA A 170 12.26 -19.51 8.54
CA ALA A 170 13.47 -19.73 9.35
C ALA A 170 14.41 -18.51 9.32
N ALA A 171 14.65 -17.92 8.14
CA ALA A 171 15.45 -16.70 8.01
C ALA A 171 14.86 -15.55 8.84
N HIS A 172 13.53 -15.38 8.79
CA HIS A 172 12.83 -14.42 9.64
C HIS A 172 12.96 -14.73 11.13
N ALA A 173 12.91 -16.00 11.53
CA ALA A 173 13.09 -16.40 12.92
C ALA A 173 14.50 -16.06 13.43
N VAL A 174 15.55 -16.35 12.64
CA VAL A 174 16.94 -15.94 12.93
C VAL A 174 17.05 -14.43 13.07
N THR A 175 16.43 -13.69 12.14
CA THR A 175 16.44 -12.22 12.14
C THR A 175 15.77 -11.64 13.38
N ASN A 176 14.58 -12.15 13.74
CA ASN A 176 13.83 -11.70 14.92
C ASN A 176 14.54 -12.07 16.23
N ALA A 177 15.18 -13.24 16.29
CA ALA A 177 15.96 -13.67 17.46
C ALA A 177 17.22 -12.82 17.66
N SER A 178 17.70 -12.16 16.59
CA SER A 178 18.85 -11.25 16.62
C SER A 178 18.49 -9.84 17.08
N GLY A 179 17.33 -9.64 17.73
CA GLY A 179 16.92 -8.36 18.30
C GLY A 179 17.98 -7.78 19.24
N GLY A 180 18.43 -6.56 18.96
CA GLY A 180 19.49 -5.89 19.72
C GLY A 180 20.93 -6.28 19.33
N VAL A 181 21.10 -7.20 18.39
CA VAL A 181 22.40 -7.55 17.79
C VAL A 181 22.60 -6.71 16.51
N SER A 182 23.86 -6.39 16.18
CA SER A 182 24.17 -5.66 14.93
C SER A 182 23.78 -6.48 13.69
N TRP A 183 23.49 -5.79 12.59
CA TRP A 183 23.11 -6.44 11.33
C TRP A 183 24.20 -7.36 10.81
N GLU A 184 25.48 -7.02 11.00
CA GLU A 184 26.61 -7.82 10.52
C GLU A 184 26.60 -9.23 11.11
N LYS A 185 26.35 -9.35 12.42
CA LYS A 185 26.24 -10.67 13.09
C LYS A 185 24.97 -11.43 12.67
N CYS A 186 23.87 -10.72 12.45
CA CYS A 186 22.65 -11.35 11.91
C CYS A 186 22.91 -11.89 10.50
N LEU A 187 23.64 -11.14 9.67
CA LEU A 187 24.02 -11.54 8.32
C LEU A 187 24.96 -12.76 8.34
N GLU A 188 25.93 -12.80 9.25
CA GLU A 188 26.79 -13.99 9.44
C GLU A 188 25.95 -15.25 9.72
N ALA A 189 24.94 -15.16 10.60
CA ALA A 189 24.04 -16.28 10.88
C ALA A 189 23.19 -16.68 9.66
N LEU A 190 22.73 -15.71 8.87
CA LEU A 190 22.01 -15.96 7.62
C LEU A 190 22.91 -16.63 6.58
N GLU A 191 24.15 -16.19 6.41
CA GLU A 191 25.12 -16.82 5.48
C GLU A 191 25.52 -18.22 5.92
N ALA A 192 25.66 -18.47 7.22
CA ALA A 192 25.84 -19.82 7.75
C ALA A 192 24.62 -20.72 7.42
N MET A 193 23.40 -20.18 7.53
CA MET A 193 22.18 -20.85 7.09
C MET A 193 22.21 -21.12 5.58
N ARG A 194 22.62 -20.15 4.75
CA ARG A 194 22.76 -20.30 3.30
C ARG A 194 23.70 -21.45 2.93
N ALA A 195 24.86 -21.53 3.58
CA ALA A 195 25.84 -22.58 3.34
C ALA A 195 25.25 -23.96 3.66
N ALA A 196 24.57 -24.11 4.79
CA ALA A 196 23.90 -25.36 5.16
C ALA A 196 22.78 -25.73 4.18
N LEU A 197 21.96 -24.77 3.75
CA LEU A 197 20.92 -24.97 2.75
C LEU A 197 21.49 -25.37 1.38
N GLY A 198 22.65 -24.84 1.01
CA GLY A 198 23.35 -25.16 -0.23
C GLY A 198 23.80 -26.63 -0.33
N LEU A 199 24.02 -27.29 0.81
CA LEU A 199 24.33 -28.74 0.86
C LEU A 199 23.11 -29.59 0.48
N VAL A 200 21.91 -29.14 0.84
CA VAL A 200 20.64 -29.83 0.55
C VAL A 200 20.12 -29.45 -0.83
N ASP A 201 20.28 -28.19 -1.21
CA ASP A 201 19.69 -27.62 -2.41
C ASP A 201 20.54 -26.47 -2.93
N LYS A 202 21.35 -26.76 -3.96
CA LYS A 202 22.25 -25.81 -4.63
C LYS A 202 21.52 -24.58 -5.20
N GLY A 203 20.19 -24.61 -5.32
CA GLY A 203 19.41 -23.45 -5.73
C GLY A 203 19.53 -22.25 -4.77
N TRP A 204 19.91 -22.45 -3.50
CA TRP A 204 20.15 -21.38 -2.53
C TRP A 204 21.51 -20.68 -2.66
N LEU A 205 22.43 -21.25 -3.45
CA LEU A 205 23.75 -20.67 -3.71
C LEU A 205 23.77 -19.78 -4.96
N ARG A 206 22.62 -19.61 -5.63
CA ARG A 206 22.49 -18.76 -6.81
C ARG A 206 22.11 -17.36 -6.37
N ASP A 207 22.79 -16.37 -6.94
CA ASP A 207 22.48 -14.96 -6.71
C ASP A 207 21.57 -14.36 -7.79
N ASP A 208 21.24 -15.14 -8.85
CA ASP A 208 20.47 -14.70 -10.04
C ASP A 208 19.34 -15.69 -10.44
#